data_AF-A0A3D1M6J8-F1
#
_entry.id   AF-A0A3D1M6J8-F1
#
_cell.length_a   1.000
_cell.length_b   1.000
_cell.length_c   1.000
_cell.angle_alpha   90.00
_cell.angle_beta   90.00
_cell.angle_gamma   90.00
#
_symmetry.space_group_name_H-M   'P 1'
#
loop_
_entity.id
_entity.type
_entity.pdbx_description
1 polymer ?
#
loop_
_entity_poly.entity_id
_entity_poly.type
_entity_poly.pdbx_seq_one_letter_code
_entity_poly.pdbx_strand_id
1 'polypeptide(L)'
;SALWIYRKTDSRMSFLLSLLVLALAFLLKLFPKIPEKLGKINVLHVLLYPAAAVFTIAVTVGYNLSVGWMARLNTVFAQRLVYQQTSFRRYGITWFGKEIRWVGNGLNASGVASPHNVLYVDNMYLQFLQKYGVLMACLVIICVVLAEWYFYRTRNYYLLMVFSVNALNGMINDSVMSLSYNIFWIAAAMAVFGSRRFRGEQRKNREFRMEVRDLENLYDAAQQRGEKV
;
A
#
# COMPACT_ATOMS: atom_id res chain seq x y z
N SER A 1 24.24 5.21 -28.11
CA SER A 1 23.43 6.30 -27.52
C SER A 1 22.71 5.86 -26.24
N ALA A 2 21.94 4.76 -26.23
CA ALA A 2 21.23 4.27 -25.03
C ALA A 2 22.12 3.95 -23.83
N LEU A 3 23.31 3.38 -24.06
CA LEU A 3 24.28 3.03 -23.02
C LEU A 3 24.91 4.26 -22.33
N TRP A 4 25.01 5.38 -23.06
CA TRP A 4 25.52 6.66 -22.53
C TRP A 4 24.45 7.36 -21.68
N ILE A 5 23.20 7.37 -22.17
CA ILE A 5 22.03 7.79 -21.38
C ILE A 5 21.94 6.94 -20.11
N TYR A 6 21.99 5.62 -20.21
CA TYR A 6 22.01 4.68 -19.08
C TYR A 6 23.17 4.89 -18.08
N ARG A 7 24.28 5.51 -18.50
CA ARG A 7 25.41 5.87 -17.60
C ARG A 7 25.25 7.23 -16.95
N LYS A 8 24.40 8.10 -17.50
CA LYS A 8 24.12 9.44 -17.02
C LYS A 8 22.82 9.53 -16.23
N THR A 9 21.85 8.67 -16.48
CA THR A 9 20.62 8.58 -15.69
C THR A 9 20.86 7.67 -14.50
N ASP A 10 20.82 8.25 -13.30
CA ASP A 10 20.83 7.56 -11.99
C ASP A 10 19.57 6.69 -11.76
N SER A 11 18.81 6.38 -12.83
CA SER A 11 17.56 5.62 -12.82
C SER A 11 17.75 4.10 -12.64
N ARG A 12 19.01 3.63 -12.63
CA ARG A 12 19.35 2.19 -12.50
C ARG A 12 18.74 1.59 -11.25
N MET A 13 18.82 2.30 -10.14
CA MET A 13 18.46 1.76 -8.83
C MET A 13 16.94 1.71 -8.64
N SER A 14 16.19 2.72 -9.07
CA SER A 14 14.72 2.70 -9.05
C SER A 14 14.15 1.64 -9.99
N PHE A 15 14.77 1.44 -11.15
CA PHE A 15 14.41 0.38 -12.08
C PHE A 15 14.69 -1.00 -11.46
N LEU A 16 15.87 -1.22 -10.87
CA LEU A 16 16.23 -2.48 -10.21
C LEU A 16 15.33 -2.79 -9.00
N LEU A 17 15.02 -1.79 -8.17
CA LEU A 17 14.09 -1.95 -7.04
C LEU A 17 12.68 -2.28 -7.52
N SER A 18 12.19 -1.60 -8.55
CA SER A 18 10.89 -1.91 -9.16
C SER A 18 10.88 -3.31 -9.77
N LEU A 19 11.98 -3.72 -10.41
CA LEU A 19 12.15 -5.08 -10.94
C LEU A 19 12.20 -6.13 -9.83
N LEU A 20 12.83 -5.83 -8.69
CA LEU A 20 12.85 -6.71 -7.52
C LEU A 20 11.45 -6.88 -6.92
N VAL A 21 10.71 -5.78 -6.77
CA VAL A 21 9.31 -5.81 -6.32
C VAL A 21 8.44 -6.63 -7.29
N LEU A 22 8.66 -6.49 -8.60
CA LEU A 22 7.99 -7.30 -9.62
C LEU A 22 8.39 -8.78 -9.56
N ALA A 23 9.68 -9.08 -9.38
CA ALA A 23 10.18 -10.44 -9.25
C ALA A 23 9.62 -11.11 -7.99
N LEU A 24 9.52 -10.38 -6.87
CA LEU A 24 8.85 -10.86 -5.66
C LEU A 24 7.37 -11.15 -5.92
N ALA A 25 6.66 -10.26 -6.61
CA ALA A 25 5.27 -10.49 -7.00
C ALA A 25 5.12 -11.73 -7.90
N PHE A 26 6.06 -11.94 -8.83
CA PHE A 26 6.08 -13.09 -9.74
C PHE A 26 6.38 -14.40 -9.00
N LEU A 27 7.34 -14.39 -8.07
CA LEU A 27 7.66 -15.55 -7.21
C LEU A 27 6.46 -15.93 -6.34
N LEU A 28 5.80 -14.95 -5.73
CA LEU A 28 4.57 -15.18 -4.96
C LEU A 28 3.44 -15.76 -5.83
N LYS A 29 3.37 -15.38 -7.11
CA LYS A 29 2.43 -15.96 -8.08
C LYS A 29 2.78 -17.41 -8.45
N LEU A 30 4.06 -17.76 -8.57
CA LEU A 30 4.52 -19.12 -8.88
C LEU A 30 4.25 -20.13 -7.75
N PHE A 31 4.19 -19.65 -6.51
CA PHE A 31 3.96 -20.50 -5.35
C PHE A 31 2.67 -20.11 -4.59
N PRO A 32 1.48 -20.26 -5.21
CA PRO A 32 0.21 -19.78 -4.67
C PRO A 32 -0.27 -20.54 -3.42
N LYS A 33 0.39 -21.65 -3.05
CA LYS A 33 0.11 -22.43 -1.84
C LYS A 33 0.87 -21.93 -0.60
N ILE A 34 1.90 -21.08 -0.77
CA ILE A 34 2.65 -20.46 0.33
C ILE A 34 1.72 -19.56 1.19
N PRO A 35 0.93 -18.62 0.63
CA PRO A 35 0.06 -17.74 1.40
C PRO A 35 -0.98 -18.52 2.21
N GLU A 36 -1.56 -19.58 1.63
CA GLU A 36 -2.58 -20.39 2.31
C GLU A 36 -2.01 -21.14 3.52
N LYS A 37 -0.76 -21.61 3.43
CA LYS A 37 -0.07 -22.30 4.54
C LYS A 37 0.40 -21.35 5.65
N LEU A 38 0.60 -20.07 5.33
CA LEU A 38 1.03 -19.05 6.30
C LEU A 38 -0.10 -18.50 7.20
N GLY A 39 -1.37 -18.84 6.94
CA GLY A 39 -2.51 -18.77 7.87
C GLY A 39 -2.61 -17.53 8.76
N LYS A 40 -1.96 -17.57 9.94
CA LYS A 40 -1.95 -16.48 10.94
C LYS A 40 -0.99 -15.34 10.59
N ILE A 41 0.10 -15.62 9.87
CA ILE A 41 1.07 -14.61 9.40
C ILE A 41 0.43 -13.71 8.34
N ASN A 42 -0.66 -14.14 7.69
CA ASN A 42 -1.35 -13.30 6.71
C ASN A 42 -1.99 -12.03 7.30
N VAL A 43 -2.22 -11.98 8.62
CA VAL A 43 -2.64 -10.74 9.28
C VAL A 43 -1.56 -9.66 9.20
N LEU A 44 -0.28 -10.05 9.11
CA LEU A 44 0.84 -9.12 9.00
C LEU A 44 0.77 -8.27 7.72
N HIS A 45 0.19 -8.82 6.64
CA HIS A 45 -0.01 -8.09 5.40
C HIS A 45 -0.90 -6.85 5.58
N VAL A 46 -1.93 -6.96 6.43
CA VAL A 46 -2.84 -5.83 6.76
C VAL A 46 -2.10 -4.69 7.47
N LEU A 47 -0.99 -5.00 8.13
CA LEU A 47 -0.18 -4.01 8.84
C LEU A 47 0.93 -3.41 7.97
N LEU A 48 1.14 -3.91 6.75
CA LEU A 48 2.28 -3.51 5.94
C LEU A 48 2.18 -2.06 5.45
N TYR A 49 1.00 -1.63 5.00
CA TYR A 49 0.75 -0.23 4.62
C TYR A 49 1.01 0.78 5.74
N PRO A 50 0.40 0.64 6.95
CA PRO A 50 0.68 1.54 8.05
C PRO A 50 2.14 1.44 8.53
N ALA A 51 2.73 0.24 8.56
CA ALA A 51 4.13 0.06 8.93
C ALA A 51 5.07 0.78 7.94
N ALA A 52 4.85 0.67 6.63
CA ALA A 52 5.63 1.36 5.60
C ALA A 52 5.52 2.89 5.69
N ALA A 53 4.34 3.41 6.03
CA ALA A 53 4.13 4.84 6.25
C ALA A 53 4.91 5.33 7.48
N VAL A 54 4.80 4.63 8.61
CA VAL A 54 5.53 4.96 9.85
C VAL A 54 7.04 4.84 9.62
N PHE A 55 7.48 3.78 8.95
CA PHE A 55 8.88 3.56 8.61
C PHE A 55 9.43 4.70 7.74
N THR A 56 8.67 5.14 6.72
CA THR A 56 9.08 6.27 5.87
C THR A 56 9.30 7.53 6.70
N ILE A 57 8.38 7.85 7.62
CA ILE A 57 8.52 9.04 8.49
C ILE A 57 9.73 8.88 9.41
N ALA A 58 9.90 7.71 10.04
CA ALA A 58 11.02 7.44 10.93
C ALA A 58 12.37 7.58 10.23
N VAL A 59 12.51 7.02 9.01
CA VAL A 59 13.71 7.18 8.18
C VAL A 59 13.93 8.63 7.80
N THR A 60 12.88 9.35 7.38
CA THR A 60 12.99 10.75 6.95
C THR A 60 13.44 11.67 8.08
N VAL A 61 12.89 11.48 9.29
CA VAL A 61 13.23 12.28 10.47
C VAL A 61 14.61 11.90 11.03
N GLY A 62 14.92 10.60 11.11
CA GLY A 62 16.15 10.09 11.70
C GLY A 62 17.38 10.16 10.78
N TYR A 63 17.19 10.31 9.47
CA TYR A 63 18.29 10.43 8.52
C TYR A 63 19.12 11.69 8.79
N ASN A 64 20.45 11.60 8.71
CA ASN A 64 21.35 12.74 8.82
C ASN A 64 22.56 12.53 7.93
N LEU A 65 22.76 13.42 6.95
CA LEU A 65 23.86 13.35 6.00
C LEU A 65 25.25 13.41 6.68
N SER A 66 25.34 14.01 7.86
CA SER A 66 26.60 14.14 8.62
C SER A 66 27.10 12.81 9.20
N VAL A 67 26.24 11.78 9.24
CA VAL A 67 26.57 10.46 9.79
C VAL A 67 27.12 9.57 8.67
N GLY A 68 28.37 9.12 8.81
CA GLY A 68 29.11 8.45 7.72
C GLY A 68 28.43 7.21 7.11
N TRP A 69 27.78 6.36 7.91
CA TRP A 69 27.06 5.20 7.38
C TRP A 69 25.75 5.57 6.67
N MET A 70 25.05 6.62 7.14
CA MET A 70 23.86 7.15 6.50
C MET A 70 24.20 7.81 5.17
N ALA A 71 25.32 8.54 5.09
CA ALA A 71 25.82 9.10 3.85
C ALA A 71 26.11 8.02 2.79
N ARG A 72 26.69 6.88 3.20
CA ARG A 72 26.86 5.71 2.31
C ARG A 72 25.52 5.15 1.85
N LEU A 73 24.57 4.96 2.76
CA LEU A 73 23.22 4.53 2.36
C LEU A 73 22.57 5.49 1.37
N ASN A 74 22.75 6.79 1.54
CA ASN A 74 22.22 7.79 0.62
C ASN A 74 22.84 7.68 -0.78
N THR A 75 24.12 7.32 -0.90
CA THR A 75 24.72 6.98 -2.21
C THR A 75 24.11 5.72 -2.82
N VAL A 76 23.84 4.68 -2.02
CA VAL A 76 23.14 3.46 -2.47
C VAL A 76 21.72 3.79 -2.95
N PHE A 77 21.03 4.67 -2.22
CA PHE A 77 19.69 5.15 -2.55
C PHE A 77 19.68 6.34 -3.53
N ALA A 78 20.74 6.54 -4.32
CA ALA A 78 20.81 7.57 -5.37
C ALA A 78 20.30 8.95 -4.90
N GLN A 79 20.75 9.38 -3.72
CA GLN A 79 20.41 10.65 -3.08
C GLN A 79 18.93 10.82 -2.64
N ARG A 80 18.10 9.77 -2.71
CA ARG A 80 16.68 9.85 -2.34
C ARG A 80 16.43 10.11 -0.86
N LEU A 81 17.33 9.68 0.01
CA LEU A 81 17.19 9.93 1.45
C LEU A 81 17.41 11.41 1.77
N VAL A 82 18.42 12.03 1.15
CA VAL A 82 18.66 13.47 1.32
C VAL A 82 17.53 14.31 0.71
N TYR A 83 16.93 13.91 -0.42
CA TYR A 83 15.76 14.61 -0.97
C TYR A 83 14.54 14.52 -0.06
N GLN A 84 14.25 13.35 0.51
CA GLN A 84 13.18 13.18 1.49
C GLN A 84 13.38 14.08 2.71
N GLN A 85 14.58 14.06 3.31
CA GLN A 85 14.87 14.89 4.48
C GLN A 85 14.83 16.39 4.15
N THR A 86 15.39 16.79 3.01
CA THR A 86 15.39 18.20 2.57
C THR A 86 13.96 18.69 2.36
N SER A 87 13.10 17.88 1.73
CA SER A 87 11.68 18.18 1.56
C SER A 87 10.96 18.30 2.90
N PHE A 88 11.22 17.37 3.82
CA PHE A 88 10.65 17.40 5.16
C PHE A 88 11.06 18.65 5.93
N ARG A 89 12.34 19.03 5.91
CA ARG A 89 12.83 20.26 6.56
C ARG A 89 12.25 21.52 5.92
N ARG A 90 12.03 21.52 4.61
CA ARG A 90 11.53 22.69 3.86
C ARG A 90 10.03 22.91 4.04
N TYR A 91 9.22 21.86 3.91
CA TYR A 91 7.77 21.98 3.88
C TYR A 91 7.08 21.54 5.18
N GLY A 92 7.75 20.71 5.97
CA GLY A 92 7.21 20.07 7.16
C GLY A 92 6.05 19.13 6.83
N ILE A 93 5.23 18.87 7.84
CA ILE A 93 3.94 18.18 7.74
C ILE A 93 2.86 19.11 8.31
N THR A 94 1.68 19.11 7.71
CA THR A 94 0.52 19.85 8.22
C THR A 94 -0.72 18.98 8.24
N TRP A 95 -1.75 19.41 8.97
CA TRP A 95 -3.00 18.67 9.10
C TRP A 95 -3.75 18.53 7.76
N PHE A 96 -3.77 19.58 6.94
CA PHE A 96 -4.54 19.64 5.68
C PHE A 96 -3.67 19.66 4.41
N GLY A 97 -2.35 19.56 4.56
CA GLY A 97 -1.42 19.56 3.43
C GLY A 97 -1.09 20.96 2.94
N LYS A 98 -0.23 21.00 1.92
CA LYS A 98 0.20 22.22 1.23
C LYS A 98 0.39 21.95 -0.25
N GLU A 99 0.23 22.99 -1.05
CA GLU A 99 0.68 22.93 -2.44
C GLU A 99 2.22 22.89 -2.47
N ILE A 100 2.77 21.82 -3.03
CA ILE A 100 4.22 21.63 -3.17
C ILE A 100 4.53 21.43 -4.64
N ARG A 101 5.39 22.30 -5.16
CA ARG A 101 5.92 22.19 -6.51
C ARG A 101 7.14 21.27 -6.49
N TRP A 102 6.94 20.03 -6.92
CA TRP A 102 8.02 19.06 -7.09
C TRP A 102 8.84 19.40 -8.33
N VAL A 103 10.14 19.60 -8.15
CA VAL A 103 11.06 19.93 -9.24
C VAL A 103 12.05 18.77 -9.39
N GLY A 104 11.85 17.97 -10.43
CA GLY A 104 12.74 16.86 -10.77
C GLY A 104 14.06 17.31 -11.38
N ASN A 105 15.01 16.37 -11.47
CA ASN A 105 16.31 16.60 -12.11
C ASN A 105 16.23 16.56 -13.66
N GLY A 106 15.11 17.00 -14.21
CA GLY A 106 14.84 17.02 -15.64
C GLY A 106 15.45 18.23 -16.33
N LEU A 107 15.53 18.16 -17.66
CA LEU A 107 15.92 19.29 -18.49
C LEU A 107 14.69 20.22 -18.64
N ASN A 108 14.91 21.54 -18.63
CA ASN A 108 13.85 22.48 -18.97
C ASN A 108 13.52 22.40 -20.49
N ALA A 109 12.51 23.15 -20.94
CA ALA A 109 12.10 23.17 -22.35
C ALA A 109 13.23 23.57 -23.34
N SER A 110 14.29 24.23 -22.85
CA SER A 110 15.47 24.60 -23.62
C SER A 110 16.63 23.58 -23.51
N GLY A 111 16.40 22.40 -22.92
CA GLY A 111 17.42 21.36 -22.82
C GLY A 111 18.53 21.66 -21.81
N VAL A 112 18.32 22.61 -20.90
CA VAL A 112 19.27 23.01 -19.86
C VAL A 112 18.82 22.43 -18.53
N ALA A 113 19.73 21.75 -17.82
CA ALA A 113 19.47 21.31 -16.46
C ALA A 113 19.28 22.56 -15.59
N SER A 114 18.26 22.60 -14.73
CA SER A 114 18.10 23.68 -13.77
C SER A 114 18.75 23.25 -12.45
N PRO A 115 20.02 23.62 -12.18
CA PRO A 115 20.73 23.13 -10.99
C PRO A 115 20.18 23.72 -9.69
N HIS A 116 19.37 24.79 -9.76
CA HIS A 116 18.83 25.46 -8.59
C HIS A 116 17.38 24.99 -8.36
N ASN A 117 17.13 24.41 -7.18
CA ASN A 117 15.83 23.93 -6.67
C ASN A 117 15.37 22.52 -7.07
N VAL A 118 16.26 21.59 -7.44
CA VAL A 118 15.87 20.18 -7.59
C VAL A 118 15.44 19.61 -6.24
N LEU A 119 14.15 19.37 -6.09
CA LEU A 119 13.53 18.80 -4.90
C LEU A 119 12.34 17.98 -5.34
N TYR A 120 12.60 16.72 -5.65
CA TYR A 120 11.60 15.71 -5.97
C TYR A 120 11.73 14.54 -5.01
N VAL A 121 10.61 14.09 -4.48
CA VAL A 121 10.55 12.99 -3.53
C VAL A 121 9.86 11.80 -4.19
N ASP A 122 10.66 10.76 -4.47
CA ASP A 122 10.20 9.47 -4.99
C ASP A 122 9.74 8.56 -3.84
N ASN A 123 8.75 9.01 -3.07
CA ASN A 123 8.15 8.22 -1.99
C ASN A 123 6.68 8.62 -1.84
N MET A 124 5.77 7.68 -2.10
CA MET A 124 4.33 7.90 -2.06
C MET A 124 3.87 8.40 -0.69
N TYR A 125 4.35 7.78 0.40
CA TYR A 125 3.90 8.09 1.74
C TYR A 125 4.24 9.52 2.15
N LEU A 126 5.50 9.93 1.96
CA LEU A 126 5.92 11.28 2.31
C LEU A 126 5.27 12.31 1.38
N GLN A 127 5.25 12.05 0.07
CA GLN A 127 4.68 12.97 -0.91
C GLN A 127 3.17 13.19 -0.68
N PHE A 128 2.42 12.10 -0.43
CA PHE A 128 0.99 12.16 -0.13
C PHE A 128 0.73 12.90 1.19
N LEU A 129 1.51 12.59 2.23
CA LEU A 129 1.39 13.21 3.55
C LEU A 129 1.65 14.72 3.50
N GLN A 130 2.66 15.17 2.76
CA GLN A 130 2.98 16.60 2.65
C GLN A 130 1.96 17.34 1.76
N LYS A 131 1.47 16.70 0.69
CA LYS A 131 0.52 17.30 -0.25
C LYS A 131 -0.90 17.40 0.29
N TYR A 132 -1.40 16.34 0.93
CA TYR A 132 -2.81 16.24 1.37
C TYR A 132 -2.99 16.31 2.89
N GLY A 133 -1.89 16.25 3.65
CA GLY A 133 -1.90 16.41 5.10
C GLY A 133 -2.16 15.11 5.87
N VAL A 134 -1.96 15.21 7.18
CA VAL A 134 -2.11 14.09 8.13
C VAL A 134 -3.53 13.52 8.09
N LEU A 135 -4.54 14.38 8.07
CA LEU A 135 -5.94 13.94 8.15
C LEU A 135 -6.30 13.06 6.94
N MET A 136 -5.94 13.50 5.73
CA MET A 136 -6.21 12.72 4.52
C MET A 136 -5.36 11.44 4.47
N ALA A 137 -4.08 11.52 4.87
CA ALA A 137 -3.21 10.35 4.92
C ALA A 137 -3.75 9.26 5.87
N CYS A 138 -4.20 9.64 7.07
CA CYS A 138 -4.83 8.72 8.02
C CYS A 138 -6.11 8.11 7.45
N LEU A 139 -6.97 8.91 6.81
CA LEU A 139 -8.20 8.43 6.18
C LEU A 139 -7.89 7.36 5.12
N VAL A 140 -6.93 7.63 4.23
CA VAL A 140 -6.53 6.66 3.20
C VAL A 140 -5.97 5.39 3.82
N ILE A 141 -5.08 5.48 4.82
CA ILE A 141 -4.53 4.29 5.48
C ILE A 141 -5.64 3.46 6.12
N ILE A 142 -6.60 4.10 6.78
CA ILE A 142 -7.76 3.39 7.35
C ILE A 142 -8.55 2.67 6.24
N CYS A 143 -8.83 3.33 5.12
CA CYS A 143 -9.53 2.71 3.99
C CYS A 143 -8.78 1.48 3.44
N VAL A 144 -7.44 1.58 3.29
CA VAL A 144 -6.61 0.45 2.83
C VAL A 144 -6.63 -0.69 3.83
N VAL A 145 -6.44 -0.40 5.12
CA VAL A 145 -6.48 -1.41 6.18
C VAL A 145 -7.83 -2.13 6.21
N LEU A 146 -8.94 -1.40 6.05
CA LEU A 146 -10.27 -1.99 5.97
C LEU A 146 -10.44 -2.88 4.72
N ALA A 147 -9.90 -2.47 3.58
CA ALA A 147 -9.90 -3.27 2.36
C ALA A 147 -9.08 -4.55 2.51
N GLU A 148 -7.85 -4.45 3.02
CA GLU A 148 -6.97 -5.59 3.29
C GLU A 148 -7.58 -6.55 4.31
N TRP A 149 -8.20 -6.01 5.37
CA TRP A 149 -8.93 -6.82 6.34
C TRP A 149 -10.11 -7.57 5.71
N TYR A 150 -10.83 -6.92 4.79
CA TYR A 150 -11.88 -7.59 4.03
C TYR A 150 -11.34 -8.71 3.13
N PHE A 151 -10.23 -8.47 2.42
CA PHE A 151 -9.57 -9.49 1.59
C PHE A 151 -9.07 -10.67 2.42
N TYR A 152 -8.51 -10.41 3.60
CA TYR A 152 -8.11 -11.45 4.55
C TYR A 152 -9.31 -12.30 5.00
N ARG A 153 -10.42 -11.66 5.39
CA ARG A 153 -11.63 -12.37 5.85
C ARG A 153 -12.31 -13.17 4.75
N THR A 154 -12.26 -12.69 3.51
CA THR A 154 -12.81 -13.38 2.32
C THR A 154 -11.84 -14.40 1.72
N ARG A 155 -10.66 -14.60 2.33
CA ARG A 155 -9.58 -15.48 1.84
C ARG A 155 -9.10 -15.13 0.43
N ASN A 156 -9.26 -13.87 0.01
CA ASN A 156 -8.71 -13.39 -1.24
C ASN A 156 -7.24 -12.99 -1.05
N TYR A 157 -6.38 -14.00 -0.92
CA TYR A 157 -4.95 -13.80 -0.64
C TYR A 157 -4.20 -13.15 -1.82
N TYR A 158 -4.71 -13.27 -3.05
CA TYR A 158 -4.12 -12.62 -4.23
C TYR A 158 -4.18 -11.10 -4.11
N LEU A 159 -5.35 -10.53 -3.79
CA LEU A 159 -5.48 -9.09 -3.59
C LEU A 159 -4.66 -8.62 -2.39
N LEU A 160 -4.63 -9.39 -1.30
CA LEU A 160 -3.82 -9.08 -0.12
C LEU A 160 -2.32 -8.97 -0.46
N MET A 161 -1.80 -9.89 -1.28
CA MET A 161 -0.42 -9.82 -1.76
C MET A 161 -0.17 -8.64 -2.70
N VAL A 162 -1.08 -8.36 -3.63
CA VAL A 162 -0.95 -7.21 -4.52
C VAL A 162 -0.85 -5.91 -3.73
N PHE A 163 -1.71 -5.73 -2.72
CA PHE A 163 -1.62 -4.57 -1.84
C PHE A 163 -0.31 -4.55 -1.04
N SER A 164 0.18 -5.70 -0.57
CA SER A 164 1.49 -5.76 0.09
C SER A 164 2.65 -5.33 -0.81
N VAL A 165 2.64 -5.76 -2.07
CA VAL A 165 3.62 -5.34 -3.07
C VAL A 165 3.49 -3.84 -3.35
N ASN A 166 2.27 -3.32 -3.45
CA ASN A 166 2.04 -1.88 -3.61
C ASN A 166 2.53 -1.06 -2.40
N ALA A 167 2.41 -1.58 -1.18
CA ALA A 167 2.93 -0.92 0.01
C ALA A 167 4.45 -0.73 -0.07
N LEU A 168 5.17 -1.79 -0.43
CA LEU A 168 6.62 -1.73 -0.62
C LEU A 168 7.00 -0.84 -1.80
N ASN A 169 6.25 -0.93 -2.90
CA ASN A 169 6.47 -0.08 -4.07
C ASN A 169 6.29 1.41 -3.72
N GLY A 170 5.34 1.74 -2.85
CA GLY A 170 5.07 3.11 -2.39
C GLY A 170 6.24 3.74 -1.62
N MET A 171 7.14 2.95 -1.05
CA MET A 171 8.34 3.46 -0.40
C MET A 171 9.40 3.95 -1.40
N ILE A 172 9.33 3.46 -2.64
CA ILE A 172 10.33 3.67 -3.70
C ILE A 172 9.77 4.57 -4.80
N ASN A 173 8.45 4.56 -5.01
CA ASN A 173 7.80 5.26 -6.11
C ASN A 173 6.61 6.04 -5.55
N ASP A 174 6.40 7.25 -6.07
CA ASP A 174 5.30 8.14 -5.72
C ASP A 174 4.02 7.88 -6.53
N SER A 175 4.17 7.28 -7.71
CA SER A 175 3.09 7.00 -8.65
C SER A 175 2.05 5.98 -8.18
N VAL A 176 2.34 5.20 -7.12
CA VAL A 176 1.48 4.11 -6.63
C VAL A 176 0.08 4.59 -6.26
N MET A 177 -0.05 5.85 -5.80
CA MET A 177 -1.34 6.45 -5.41
C MET A 177 -2.18 6.92 -6.60
N SER A 178 -1.57 7.06 -7.78
CA SER A 178 -2.27 7.52 -8.97
C SER A 178 -3.12 6.41 -9.57
N LEU A 179 -4.41 6.69 -9.78
CA LEU A 179 -5.36 5.73 -10.33
C LEU A 179 -4.98 5.28 -11.75
N SER A 180 -4.38 6.17 -12.54
CA SER A 180 -3.91 5.86 -13.90
C SER A 180 -2.78 4.83 -13.91
N TYR A 181 -2.02 4.72 -12.83
CA TYR A 181 -0.92 3.76 -12.69
C TYR A 181 -1.28 2.55 -11.85
N ASN A 182 -2.30 2.65 -10.98
CA ASN A 182 -2.68 1.59 -10.05
C ASN A 182 -4.20 1.40 -9.99
N ILE A 183 -4.72 0.48 -10.79
CA ILE A 183 -6.16 0.17 -10.84
C ILE A 183 -6.68 -0.54 -9.57
N PHE A 184 -5.79 -1.10 -8.75
CA PHE A 184 -6.19 -1.85 -7.55
C PHE A 184 -6.87 -0.98 -6.49
N TRP A 185 -6.72 0.35 -6.55
CA TRP A 185 -7.51 1.28 -5.74
C TRP A 185 -9.03 1.11 -5.94
N ILE A 186 -9.47 0.72 -7.14
CA ILE A 186 -10.87 0.38 -7.40
C ILE A 186 -11.29 -0.86 -6.62
N ALA A 187 -10.41 -1.88 -6.55
CA ALA A 187 -10.67 -3.08 -5.76
C ALA A 187 -10.76 -2.77 -4.26
N ALA A 188 -9.91 -1.88 -3.73
CA ALA A 188 -10.03 -1.40 -2.35
C ALA A 188 -11.36 -0.66 -2.12
N ALA A 189 -11.76 0.24 -3.03
CA ALA A 189 -13.03 0.93 -2.94
C ALA A 189 -14.21 -0.06 -2.92
N MET A 190 -14.22 -1.05 -3.81
CA MET A 190 -15.23 -2.11 -3.81
C MET A 190 -15.25 -2.92 -2.52
N ALA A 191 -14.09 -3.21 -1.93
CA ALA A 191 -14.02 -3.90 -0.65
C ALA A 191 -14.62 -3.06 0.49
N VAL A 192 -14.31 -1.76 0.55
CA VAL A 192 -14.79 -0.88 1.63
C VAL A 192 -16.29 -0.58 1.48
N PHE A 193 -16.75 -0.25 0.27
CA PHE A 193 -18.13 0.16 0.03
C PHE A 193 -19.07 -1.02 -0.29
N GLY A 194 -18.60 -2.00 -1.06
CA GLY A 194 -19.37 -3.19 -1.44
C GLY A 194 -19.55 -4.20 -0.30
N SER A 195 -18.62 -4.26 0.66
CA SER A 195 -18.72 -5.20 1.79
C SER A 195 -19.95 -4.99 2.68
N ARG A 196 -20.50 -3.76 2.73
CA ARG A 196 -21.75 -3.47 3.46
C ARG A 196 -22.94 -4.24 2.89
N ARG A 197 -22.99 -4.40 1.56
CA ARG A 197 -24.04 -5.16 0.85
C ARG A 197 -23.90 -6.67 1.13
N PHE A 198 -22.70 -7.22 0.98
CA PHE A 198 -22.44 -8.64 1.21
C PHE A 198 -22.60 -9.08 2.67
N ARG A 199 -22.26 -8.21 3.63
CA ARG A 199 -22.43 -8.51 5.07
C ARG A 199 -23.91 -8.61 5.46
N GLY A 200 -24.79 -7.86 4.80
CA GLY A 200 -26.24 -7.99 4.95
C GLY A 200 -26.76 -9.34 4.45
N GLU A 201 -26.33 -9.77 3.27
CA GLU A 201 -26.73 -11.08 2.70
C GLU A 201 -26.24 -12.27 3.51
N GLN A 202 -24.99 -12.24 4.00
CA GLN A 202 -24.42 -13.30 4.84
C GLN A 202 -25.12 -13.43 6.20
N ARG A 203 -25.54 -12.30 6.78
CA ARG A 203 -26.33 -12.29 8.02
C ARG A 203 -27.70 -12.92 7.79
N LYS A 204 -28.39 -12.53 6.72
CA LYS A 204 -29.69 -13.08 6.33
C LYS A 204 -29.63 -14.60 6.10
N ASN A 205 -28.58 -15.08 5.42
CA ASN A 205 -28.34 -16.52 5.23
C ASN A 205 -27.98 -17.29 6.51
N ARG A 206 -27.46 -16.62 7.55
CA ARG A 206 -27.24 -17.25 8.87
C ARG A 206 -28.55 -17.33 9.66
N GLU A 207 -29.32 -16.25 9.68
CA GLU A 207 -30.63 -16.20 10.34
C GLU A 207 -31.56 -17.26 9.74
N PHE A 208 -31.66 -17.34 8.40
CA PHE A 208 -32.44 -18.38 7.71
C PHE A 208 -31.98 -19.80 8.04
N ARG A 209 -30.67 -20.06 8.11
CA ARG A 209 -30.15 -21.39 8.48
C ARG A 209 -30.42 -21.77 9.93
N MET A 210 -30.42 -20.80 10.85
CA MET A 210 -30.79 -21.06 12.24
C MET A 210 -32.27 -21.39 12.33
N GLU A 211 -33.12 -20.63 11.62
CA GLU A 211 -34.57 -20.85 11.58
C GLU A 211 -34.92 -22.23 10.99
N VAL A 212 -34.30 -22.63 9.88
CA VAL A 212 -34.46 -23.98 9.32
C VAL A 212 -34.04 -25.06 10.30
N ARG A 213 -32.92 -24.87 11.00
CA ARG A 213 -32.41 -25.84 11.97
C ARG A 213 -33.31 -25.96 13.21
N ASP A 214 -33.88 -24.85 13.65
CA ASP A 214 -34.82 -24.83 14.77
C ASP A 214 -36.13 -25.54 14.39
N LEU A 215 -36.60 -25.36 13.15
CA LEU A 215 -37.76 -26.09 12.61
C LEU A 215 -37.49 -27.61 12.50
N GLU A 216 -36.31 -28.02 12.01
CA GLU A 216 -35.91 -29.43 11.98
C GLU A 216 -35.89 -30.05 13.38
N ASN A 217 -35.31 -29.36 14.36
CA ASN A 217 -35.28 -29.84 15.76
C ASN A 217 -36.69 -29.97 16.37
N LEU A 218 -37.60 -29.04 16.05
CA LEU A 218 -38.99 -29.07 16.51
C LEU A 218 -39.76 -30.23 15.88
N TYR A 219 -39.57 -30.46 14.57
CA TYR A 219 -40.17 -31.57 13.85
C TYR A 219 -39.73 -32.92 14.43
N ASP A 220 -38.42 -33.11 14.64
CA ASP A 220 -37.86 -34.33 15.23
C ASP A 220 -38.41 -34.58 16.65
N ALA A 221 -38.55 -33.50 17.44
CA ALA A 221 -39.11 -33.58 18.80
C ALA A 221 -40.61 -33.94 18.81
N ALA A 222 -41.40 -33.46 17.84
CA ALA A 222 -42.81 -33.79 17.70
C ALA A 222 -42.99 -35.26 17.26
N GLN A 223 -42.15 -35.72 16.32
CA GLN A 223 -42.17 -37.10 15.84
C GLN A 223 -41.81 -38.09 16.97
N GLN A 224 -40.89 -37.74 17.86
CA GLN A 224 -40.57 -38.53 19.06
C GLN A 224 -41.70 -38.58 20.09
N ARG A 225 -42.58 -37.57 20.13
CA ARG A 225 -43.76 -37.55 21.02
C ARG A 225 -44.95 -38.31 20.47
N GLY A 226 -44.86 -38.83 19.24
CA GLY A 226 -45.99 -39.51 18.58
C GLY A 226 -47.10 -38.56 18.16
N GLU A 227 -46.83 -37.25 18.13
CA GLU A 227 -47.75 -36.24 17.61
C GLU A 227 -47.78 -36.40 16.08
N LYS A 228 -48.96 -36.59 15.50
CA LYS A 228 -49.13 -36.50 14.03
C LYS A 228 -48.93 -35.04 13.65
N VAL A 229 -47.76 -34.72 13.12
CA VAL A 229 -47.41 -33.43 12.51
C VAL A 229 -48.18 -33.25 11.21
#